data_AF-A0AAV4ZHE5-F1
#
_entry.id   AF-A0AAV4ZHE5-F1
#
_cell.length_a   1.000
_cell.length_b   1.000
_cell.length_c   1.000
_cell.angle_alpha   90.00
_cell.angle_beta   90.00
_cell.angle_gamma   90.00
#
_symmetry.space_group_name_H-M   'P 1'
#
loop_
_entity.id
_entity.type
_entity.pdbx_description
1 polymer ?
#
loop_
_entity_poly.entity_id
_entity_poly.type
_entity_poly.pdbx_seq_one_letter_code
_entity_poly.pdbx_strand_id
1 'polypeptide(L)'
;MVSVQGRERAEAEVRDILKDLAAGGMPSRERMMEVLESALAALAFGPPARDPAPEILRALALMAADPRIVSTGDLGRALDGTLNTERASSLGGNRMRRMRARGWVVRERFARWAVMPEGLAGKRQRAAEPVALSRHSKP
;
A
#
# COMPACT_ATOMS: atom_id res chain seq x y z
N MET A 1 3.40 19.68 -7.11
CA MET A 1 3.73 19.41 -5.70
C MET A 1 2.56 19.94 -4.86
N VAL A 2 1.51 19.14 -4.65
CA VAL A 2 0.43 19.53 -3.72
C VAL A 2 1.00 19.29 -2.32
N SER A 3 1.25 20.38 -1.60
CA SER A 3 1.88 20.35 -0.29
C SER A 3 1.01 19.58 0.70
N VAL A 4 1.63 19.03 1.74
CA VAL A 4 0.96 18.41 2.91
C VAL A 4 -0.22 19.27 3.43
N GLN A 5 -0.13 20.59 3.24
CA GLN A 5 -1.19 21.57 3.53
C GLN A 5 -2.52 21.31 2.81
N GLY A 6 -2.51 20.79 1.57
CA GLY A 6 -3.74 20.52 0.82
C GLY A 6 -4.59 19.41 1.46
N ARG A 7 -3.94 18.42 2.06
CA ARG A 7 -4.61 17.32 2.75
C ARG A 7 -5.11 17.71 4.13
N GLU A 8 -4.29 18.39 4.92
CA GLU A 8 -4.71 18.91 6.23
C GLU A 8 -5.91 19.85 6.10
N ARG A 9 -5.92 20.67 5.04
CA ARG A 9 -7.04 21.53 4.70
C ARG A 9 -8.29 20.74 4.31
N ALA A 10 -8.18 19.74 3.44
CA ALA A 10 -9.32 18.89 3.08
C ALA A 10 -9.88 18.11 4.28
N GLU A 11 -9.01 17.62 5.18
CA GLU A 11 -9.43 16.98 6.43
C GLU A 11 -10.15 17.94 7.38
N ALA A 12 -9.69 19.18 7.47
CA ALA A 12 -10.35 20.23 8.25
C ALA A 12 -11.73 20.58 7.67
N GLU A 13 -11.83 20.72 6.34
CA GLU A 13 -13.08 21.03 5.63
C GLU A 13 -14.13 19.91 5.79
N VAL A 14 -13.72 18.64 5.69
CA VAL A 14 -14.60 17.49 5.96
C VAL A 14 -15.04 17.46 7.42
N ARG A 15 -14.13 17.74 8.37
CA ARG A 15 -14.43 17.74 9.80
C ARG A 15 -15.42 18.84 10.17
N ASP A 16 -15.36 19.98 9.51
CA ASP A 16 -16.27 21.11 9.72
C ASP A 16 -17.69 20.75 9.29
N ILE A 17 -17.87 20.17 8.10
CA ILE A 17 -19.17 19.65 7.63
C ILE A 17 -19.74 18.61 8.59
N LEU A 18 -18.91 17.71 9.11
CA LEU A 18 -19.37 16.69 10.07
C LEU A 18 -19.83 17.31 11.39
N LYS A 19 -19.24 18.43 11.81
CA LYS A 19 -19.69 19.17 13.00
C LYS A 19 -21.02 19.87 12.75
N ASP A 20 -21.19 20.50 11.58
CA ASP A 20 -22.45 21.15 11.20
C ASP A 20 -23.60 20.14 11.14
N LEU A 21 -23.36 18.97 10.54
CA LEU A 21 -24.31 17.86 10.51
C LEU A 21 -24.63 17.33 11.92
N ALA A 22 -23.63 17.19 12.78
CA ALA A 22 -23.83 16.75 14.18
C ALA A 22 -24.59 17.78 15.01
N ALA A 23 -24.51 19.08 14.67
CA ALA A 23 -25.30 20.15 15.26
C ALA A 23 -26.72 20.28 14.68
N GLY A 24 -27.11 19.40 13.74
CA GLY A 24 -28.42 19.41 13.09
C GLY A 24 -28.53 20.41 11.93
N GLY A 25 -27.43 21.04 11.53
CA GLY A 25 -27.35 21.85 10.32
C GLY A 25 -27.24 20.98 9.08
N MET A 26 -28.00 21.30 8.03
CA MET A 26 -27.83 20.68 6.71
C MET A 26 -26.98 21.60 5.83
N PRO A 27 -25.74 21.21 5.48
CA PRO A 27 -24.94 21.97 4.54
C PRO A 27 -25.64 22.06 3.18
N SER A 28 -25.40 23.14 2.45
CA SER A 28 -25.92 23.26 1.08
C SER A 28 -25.30 22.20 0.17
N ARG A 29 -26.04 21.84 -0.89
CA ARG A 29 -25.56 20.88 -1.90
C ARG A 29 -24.25 21.31 -2.55
N GLU A 30 -24.10 22.60 -2.86
CA GLU A 30 -22.86 23.16 -3.41
C GLU A 30 -21.69 22.99 -2.44
N ARG A 31 -21.91 23.30 -1.15
CA ARG A 31 -20.87 23.15 -0.13
C ARG A 31 -20.41 21.70 0.04
N MET A 32 -21.35 20.77 -0.04
CA MET A 32 -21.05 19.33 -0.01
C MET A 32 -20.20 18.90 -1.22
N MET A 33 -20.51 19.39 -2.41
CA MET A 33 -19.77 19.06 -3.64
C MET A 33 -18.34 19.59 -3.60
N GLU A 34 -18.14 20.84 -3.17
CA GLU A 34 -16.80 21.43 -3.02
C GLU A 34 -15.90 20.61 -2.09
N VAL A 35 -16.41 20.21 -0.92
CA VAL A 35 -15.62 19.42 0.02
C VAL A 35 -15.36 18.02 -0.50
N LEU A 36 -16.31 17.43 -1.25
CA LEU A 36 -16.10 16.13 -1.89
C LEU A 36 -14.99 16.22 -2.96
N GLU A 37 -14.99 17.26 -3.78
CA GLU A 37 -13.97 17.50 -4.80
C GLU A 37 -12.59 17.75 -4.18
N SER A 38 -12.51 18.58 -3.14
CA SER A 38 -11.29 18.81 -2.37
C SER A 38 -10.75 17.53 -1.73
N ALA A 39 -11.64 16.71 -1.13
CA ALA A 39 -11.26 15.43 -0.53
C ALA A 39 -10.79 14.43 -1.58
N LEU A 40 -11.48 14.34 -2.72
CA LEU A 40 -11.08 13.49 -3.84
C LEU A 40 -9.74 13.91 -4.43
N ALA A 41 -9.51 15.21 -4.59
CA ALA A 41 -8.21 15.74 -5.03
C ALA A 41 -7.10 15.38 -4.02
N ALA A 42 -7.34 15.57 -2.72
CA ALA A 42 -6.38 15.19 -1.67
C ALA A 42 -6.12 13.67 -1.61
N LEU A 43 -7.11 12.84 -1.95
CA LEU A 43 -6.98 11.38 -2.02
C LEU A 43 -6.28 10.90 -3.31
N ALA A 44 -6.54 11.57 -4.43
CA ALA A 44 -5.88 11.30 -5.71
C ALA A 44 -4.37 11.60 -5.64
N PHE A 45 -3.99 12.60 -4.84
CA PHE A 45 -2.60 12.90 -4.48
C PHE A 45 -2.24 12.28 -3.13
N GLY A 46 -2.34 10.95 -3.04
CA GLY A 46 -1.77 10.21 -1.91
C GLY A 46 -0.28 10.56 -1.72
N PRO A 47 0.25 10.53 -0.48
CA PRO A 47 1.69 10.69 -0.27
C PRO A 47 2.44 9.71 -1.18
N PRO A 48 3.60 10.10 -1.73
CA PRO A 48 4.38 9.22 -2.58
C PRO A 48 4.49 7.87 -1.87
N ALA A 49 4.19 6.78 -2.58
CA ALA A 49 4.20 5.46 -2.01
C ALA A 49 5.56 5.27 -1.33
N ARG A 50 5.60 5.26 0.01
CA ARG A 50 6.83 5.01 0.75
C ARG A 50 7.48 3.78 0.14
N ASP A 51 8.78 3.88 -0.10
CA ASP A 51 9.54 2.75 -0.63
C ASP A 51 9.18 1.50 0.16
N PRO A 52 8.75 0.43 -0.52
CA PRO A 52 8.45 -0.81 0.15
C PRO A 52 9.72 -1.28 0.86
N ALA A 53 9.55 -1.67 2.12
CA ALA A 53 10.65 -2.26 2.86
C ALA A 53 11.19 -3.49 2.08
N PRO A 54 12.51 -3.70 2.00
CA PRO A 54 13.14 -4.71 1.13
C PRO A 54 12.54 -6.10 1.30
N GLU A 55 12.12 -6.43 2.51
CA GLU A 55 11.56 -7.73 2.82
C GLU A 55 10.11 -7.93 2.29
N ILE A 56 9.39 -6.86 1.99
CA ILE A 56 8.11 -6.91 1.24
C ILE A 56 8.37 -7.23 -0.22
N LEU A 57 9.41 -6.63 -0.82
CA LEU A 57 9.82 -6.93 -2.18
C LEU A 57 10.31 -8.38 -2.30
N ARG A 58 11.05 -8.88 -1.32
CA ARG A 58 11.46 -10.29 -1.24
C ARG A 58 10.24 -11.23 -1.21
N ALA A 59 9.24 -10.93 -0.38
CA ALA A 59 8.02 -11.72 -0.30
C ALA A 59 7.25 -11.74 -1.64
N LEU A 60 7.12 -10.58 -2.28
CA LEU A 60 6.49 -10.46 -3.59
C LEU A 60 7.26 -11.25 -4.67
N ALA A 61 8.59 -11.18 -4.65
CA ALA A 61 9.43 -11.90 -5.59
C ALA A 61 9.30 -13.41 -5.46
N LEU A 62 9.17 -13.94 -4.23
CA LEU A 62 8.93 -15.36 -3.98
C LEU A 62 7.58 -15.79 -4.54
N MET A 63 6.50 -15.07 -4.25
CA MET A 63 5.17 -15.39 -4.78
C MET A 63 5.10 -15.30 -6.31
N ALA A 64 5.81 -14.33 -6.90
CA ALA A 64 5.86 -14.19 -8.36
C ALA A 64 6.71 -15.28 -9.04
N ALA A 65 7.66 -15.88 -8.32
CA ALA A 65 8.53 -16.93 -8.84
C ALA A 65 7.94 -18.33 -8.64
N ASP A 66 7.19 -18.56 -7.56
CA ASP A 66 6.63 -19.87 -7.23
C ASP A 66 5.10 -19.82 -7.10
N PRO A 67 4.35 -20.38 -8.08
CA PRO A 67 2.88 -20.40 -8.06
C PRO A 67 2.30 -21.32 -6.98
N ARG A 68 3.13 -22.10 -6.27
CA ARG A 68 2.70 -22.94 -5.14
C ARG A 68 2.51 -22.13 -3.86
N ILE A 69 3.09 -20.92 -3.78
CA ILE A 69 2.96 -20.03 -2.63
C ILE A 69 1.61 -19.33 -2.66
N VAL A 70 0.58 -20.02 -2.20
CA VAL A 70 -0.82 -19.53 -2.22
C VAL A 70 -1.41 -19.28 -0.85
N SER A 71 -0.75 -19.71 0.22
CA SER A 71 -1.18 -19.47 1.61
C SER A 71 -0.18 -18.64 2.41
N THR A 72 -0.66 -18.10 3.55
CA THR A 72 0.19 -17.37 4.49
C THR A 72 1.28 -18.27 5.08
N GLY A 73 0.98 -19.54 5.32
CA GLY A 73 1.94 -20.53 5.80
C GLY A 73 3.03 -20.82 4.78
N ASP A 74 2.67 -20.99 3.51
CA ASP A 74 3.63 -21.26 2.43
C ASP A 74 4.63 -20.11 2.28
N LEU A 75 4.11 -18.87 2.25
CA LEU A 75 4.97 -17.69 2.16
C LEU A 75 5.86 -17.55 3.40
N GLY A 76 5.33 -17.84 4.58
CA GLY A 76 6.10 -17.85 5.82
C GLY A 76 7.29 -18.80 5.76
N ARG A 77 7.07 -20.04 5.34
CA ARG A 77 8.12 -21.07 5.22
C ARG A 77 9.12 -20.73 4.11
N ALA A 78 8.66 -20.14 3.00
CA ALA A 78 9.54 -19.70 1.92
C ALA A 78 10.44 -18.52 2.32
N LEU A 79 9.97 -17.67 3.25
CA LEU A 79 10.76 -16.57 3.82
C LEU A 79 11.75 -17.06 4.89
N ASP A 80 11.30 -17.99 5.74
CA ASP A 80 12.09 -18.59 6.80
C ASP A 80 11.62 -20.04 7.07
N GLY A 81 12.41 -21.01 6.59
CA GLY A 81 12.11 -22.43 6.71
C GLY A 81 12.33 -23.01 8.10
N THR A 82 12.88 -22.23 9.04
CA THR A 82 13.12 -22.67 10.42
C THR A 82 11.92 -22.43 11.34
N LEU A 83 10.93 -21.64 10.87
CA LEU A 83 9.75 -21.30 11.65
C LEU A 83 8.78 -22.48 11.75
N ASN A 84 8.19 -22.64 12.93
CA ASN A 84 7.03 -23.51 13.10
C ASN A 84 5.82 -22.98 12.31
N THR A 85 4.80 -23.83 12.13
CA THR A 85 3.62 -23.53 11.31
C THR A 85 2.90 -22.24 11.70
N GLU A 86 2.77 -21.97 13.00
CA GLU A 86 2.09 -20.78 13.51
C GLU A 86 2.87 -19.51 13.17
N ARG A 87 4.17 -19.47 13.51
CA ARG A 87 5.05 -18.32 13.25
C ARG A 87 5.21 -18.06 11.75
N ALA A 88 5.33 -19.12 10.94
CA ALA A 88 5.34 -19.01 9.49
C ALA A 88 4.05 -18.33 8.99
N SER A 89 2.89 -18.80 9.45
CA SER A 89 1.59 -18.24 9.07
C SER A 89 1.43 -16.78 9.48
N SER A 90 1.91 -16.41 10.68
CA SER A 90 1.92 -15.02 11.14
C SER A 90 2.83 -14.13 10.28
N LEU A 91 4.05 -14.60 9.98
CA LEU A 91 5.01 -13.89 9.13
C LEU A 91 4.44 -13.66 7.74
N GLY A 92 4.02 -14.72 7.05
CA GLY A 92 3.45 -14.62 5.71
C GLY A 92 2.16 -13.80 5.68
N GLY A 93 1.31 -13.94 6.71
CA GLY A 93 0.10 -13.14 6.87
C GLY A 93 0.37 -11.64 7.01
N ASN A 94 1.42 -11.25 7.73
CA ASN A 94 1.84 -9.85 7.83
C ASN A 94 2.29 -9.31 6.46
N ARG A 95 3.12 -10.08 5.73
CA ARG A 95 3.62 -9.70 4.40
C ARG A 95 2.48 -9.58 3.38
N MET A 96 1.60 -10.57 3.29
CA MET A 96 0.44 -10.54 2.37
C MET A 96 -0.49 -9.37 2.64
N ARG A 97 -0.75 -9.03 3.91
CA ARG A 97 -1.58 -7.87 4.27
C ARG A 97 -0.96 -6.55 3.80
N ARG A 98 0.35 -6.40 3.96
CA ARG A 98 1.09 -5.22 3.48
C ARG A 98 1.14 -5.13 1.95
N MET A 99 1.31 -6.25 1.26
CA MET A 99 1.25 -6.30 -0.21
C MET A 99 -0.16 -6.02 -0.74
N ARG A 100 -1.20 -6.51 -0.06
CA ARG A 100 -2.61 -6.27 -0.39
C ARG A 100 -2.97 -4.79 -0.25
N ALA A 101 -2.51 -4.14 0.83
CA ALA A 101 -2.72 -2.71 1.02
C ALA A 101 -2.11 -1.84 -0.11
N ARG A 102 -1.20 -2.42 -0.89
CA ARG A 102 -0.56 -1.80 -2.06
C ARG A 102 -1.15 -2.27 -3.39
N GLY A 103 -2.16 -3.14 -3.38
CA GLY A 103 -2.76 -3.70 -4.59
C GLY A 103 -1.89 -4.73 -5.32
N TRP A 104 -0.80 -5.22 -4.72
CA TRP A 104 0.14 -6.14 -5.40
C TRP A 104 -0.28 -7.60 -5.33
N VAL A 105 -1.12 -7.95 -4.36
CA VAL A 105 -1.68 -9.29 -4.21
C VAL A 105 -3.14 -9.19 -3.86
N VAL A 106 -3.91 -10.19 -4.28
CA VAL A 106 -5.33 -10.33 -3.98
C VAL A 106 -5.60 -11.66 -3.30
N ARG A 107 -6.64 -11.71 -2.46
CA ARG A 107 -7.16 -12.96 -1.92
C ARG A 107 -8.30 -13.44 -2.80
N GLU A 108 -8.08 -14.54 -3.51
CA GLU A 108 -9.04 -15.18 -4.40
C GLU A 108 -10.01 -16.11 -3.63
N ARG A 109 -10.87 -16.80 -4.37
CA ARG A 109 -11.75 -17.85 -3.83
C ARG A 109 -10.91 -18.94 -3.17
N PHE A 110 -11.49 -19.61 -2.16
CA PHE A 110 -10.79 -20.61 -1.32
C PHE A 110 -9.58 -20.08 -0.54
N ALA A 111 -9.54 -18.77 -0.25
CA ALA A 111 -8.50 -18.13 0.55
C ALA A 111 -7.08 -18.24 -0.02
N ARG A 112 -6.94 -18.50 -1.32
CA ARG A 112 -5.67 -18.48 -2.04
C ARG A 112 -5.24 -17.05 -2.34
N TRP A 113 -3.95 -16.80 -2.31
CA TRP A 113 -3.37 -15.51 -2.67
C TRP A 113 -2.76 -15.56 -4.05
N ALA A 114 -2.99 -14.52 -4.84
CA ALA A 114 -2.45 -14.37 -6.18
C ALA A 114 -1.75 -13.01 -6.33
N VAL A 115 -0.71 -12.96 -7.16
CA VAL A 115 0.02 -11.74 -7.48
C VAL A 115 -0.70 -11.01 -8.61
N MET A 116 -0.91 -9.71 -8.42
CA MET A 116 -1.55 -8.83 -9.40
C MET A 116 -0.53 -8.29 -10.43
N PRO A 117 -0.95 -7.92 -11.66
CA PRO A 117 -0.08 -7.31 -12.65
C PRO A 117 0.72 -6.10 -12.13
N GLU A 118 0.11 -5.29 -11.26
CA GLU A 118 0.73 -4.13 -10.61
C GLU A 118 1.89 -4.53 -9.70
N GLY A 119 1.78 -5.69 -9.02
CA GLY A 119 2.86 -6.27 -8.24
C GLY A 119 4.04 -6.72 -9.12
N LEU A 120 3.75 -7.26 -10.31
CA LEU A 120 4.77 -7.64 -11.28
C LEU A 120 5.47 -6.41 -11.90
N ALA A 121 4.71 -5.35 -12.18
CA ALA A 121 5.24 -4.08 -12.70
C ALA A 121 6.13 -3.36 -11.66
N GLY A 122 5.71 -3.34 -10.39
CA GLY A 122 6.51 -2.78 -9.29
C GLY A 122 7.86 -3.47 -9.08
N LYS A 123 7.95 -4.78 -9.37
CA LYS A 123 9.22 -5.52 -9.39
C LYS A 123 10.14 -5.07 -10.53
N ARG A 124 9.59 -4.84 -11.73
CA ARG A 124 10.35 -4.49 -12.95
C ARG A 124 10.91 -3.07 -12.90
N GLN A 125 10.13 -2.08 -12.44
CA GLN A 125 10.59 -0.70 -12.36
C GLN A 125 11.78 -0.51 -11.42
N ARG A 126 11.86 -1.26 -10.32
CA ARG A 126 12.96 -1.16 -9.34
C ARG A 126 14.14 -2.08 -9.60
N ALA A 127 13.93 -3.20 -10.28
CA ALA A 127 15.07 -3.98 -10.82
C ALA A 127 15.83 -3.20 -11.91
N ALA A 128 15.19 -2.19 -12.51
CA ALA A 128 15.75 -1.29 -13.50
C ALA A 128 16.26 0.05 -12.92
N GLU A 129 16.17 0.28 -11.60
CA GLU A 129 16.93 1.36 -10.95
C GLU A 129 18.35 0.83 -10.70
N PRO A 130 19.35 1.17 -11.53
CA PRO A 130 20.72 0.90 -11.16
C PRO A 130 20.96 1.65 -9.86
N VAL A 131 21.52 0.94 -8.88
CA VAL A 131 22.20 1.56 -7.74
C VAL A 131 23.15 2.58 -8.35
N ALA A 132 22.74 3.85 -8.37
CA ALA A 132 23.61 4.95 -8.72
C ALA A 132 24.67 4.96 -7.63
N LEU A 133 25.75 4.24 -7.92
CA LEU A 133 26.96 4.17 -7.14
C LEU A 133 27.30 5.59 -6.74
N SER A 134 27.17 5.86 -5.44
CA SER A 134 27.74 7.01 -4.76
C SER A 134 29.25 7.00 -4.99
N ARG A 135 29.68 7.45 -6.17
CA ARG A 135 31.02 7.95 -6.42
C ARG A 135 31.06 9.37 -5.86
N HIS A 136 31.04 9.47 -4.54
CA HIS A 136 31.61 10.64 -3.89
C HIS A 136 33.13 10.55 -4.04
N SER A 137 33.60 10.96 -5.21
CA SER A 137 34.94 11.49 -5.37
C SER A 137 35.03 12.73 -4.48
N LYS A 138 35.81 12.62 -3.40
CA LYS A 138 36.34 13.77 -2.68
C LYS A 138 37.35 14.47 -3.60
N PRO A 139 37.31 15.80 -3.74
CA PRO A 139 38.53 16.57 -3.96
C PRO A 139 39.38 16.61 -2.68
#